data_AF-W1YIG0-F1
#
_entry.id   AF-W1YIG0-F1
#
_cell.length_a   1.000
_cell.length_b   1.000
_cell.length_c   1.000
_cell.angle_alpha   90.00
_cell.angle_beta   90.00
_cell.angle_gamma   90.00
#
_symmetry.space_group_name_H-M   'P 1'
#
loop_
_entity.id
_entity.type
_entity.pdbx_description
1 polymer ?
#
loop_
_entity_poly.entity_id
_entity_poly.type
_entity_poly.pdbx_seq_one_letter_code
_entity_poly.pdbx_strand_id
1 'polypeptide(L)' 'KRGAMGRRTLGIGVINFAYYLAKHGVRYSDGSANNLTHKTFEAIQYYLLKASNELAKEQGACPWFNETT' A
#
# COMPACT_ATOMS: atom_id res chain seq x y z
N LYS A 1 -0.48 0.43 -23.95
CA LYS A 1 -1.68 -0.46 -23.92
C LYS A 1 -1.39 -1.86 -23.40
N ARG A 2 -0.41 -2.61 -23.94
CA ARG A 2 -0.06 -3.98 -23.44
C ARG A 2 0.29 -4.03 -21.94
N GLY A 3 1.18 -3.16 -21.47
CA GLY A 3 1.62 -3.18 -20.05
C GLY A 3 0.49 -2.97 -19.04
N ALA A 4 -0.41 -2.00 -19.30
CA ALA A 4 -1.55 -1.73 -18.42
C ALA A 4 -2.51 -2.92 -18.32
N MET A 5 -2.83 -3.58 -19.45
CA MET A 5 -3.71 -4.75 -19.44
C MET A 5 -3.03 -6.01 -18.89
N GLY A 6 -1.71 -6.16 -19.10
CA GLY A 6 -0.95 -7.31 -18.63
C GLY A 6 -0.73 -7.31 -17.12
N ARG A 7 -0.36 -6.15 -16.53
CA ARG A 7 0.01 -6.06 -15.11
C ARG A 7 -1.05 -5.40 -14.22
N ARG A 8 -1.91 -4.53 -14.78
CA ARG A 8 -2.92 -3.75 -14.04
C ARG A 8 -2.34 -3.05 -12.80
N THR A 9 -1.14 -2.49 -12.91
CA THR A 9 -0.44 -1.84 -11.80
C THR A 9 -1.15 -0.57 -11.34
N LEU A 10 -1.38 -0.44 -10.03
CA LEU A 10 -1.92 0.75 -9.38
C LEU A 10 -0.89 1.32 -8.40
N GLY A 11 -0.89 2.65 -8.22
CA GLY A 11 -0.04 3.35 -7.25
C GLY A 11 -0.89 4.15 -6.27
N ILE A 12 -1.24 3.54 -5.14
CA ILE A 12 -2.06 4.17 -4.09
C ILE A 12 -1.12 4.68 -2.99
N GLY A 13 -1.13 5.99 -2.76
CA GLY A 13 -0.28 6.66 -1.77
C GLY A 13 -1.05 7.22 -0.58
N VAL A 14 -0.38 8.04 0.21
CA VAL A 14 -0.96 8.73 1.38
C VAL A 14 -0.75 10.24 1.27
N ILE A 15 -1.65 10.99 1.91
CA ILE A 15 -1.52 12.43 2.14
C ILE A 15 -1.68 12.70 3.64
N ASN A 16 -1.38 13.94 4.05
CA ASN A 16 -1.56 14.39 5.43
C ASN A 16 -0.66 13.66 6.45
N PHE A 17 0.44 13.04 6.02
CA PHE A 17 1.31 12.25 6.88
C PHE A 17 1.99 13.10 7.98
N ALA A 18 2.43 14.33 7.66
CA ALA A 18 3.03 15.23 8.65
C ALA A 18 2.04 15.58 9.78
N TYR A 19 0.79 15.89 9.42
CA TYR A 19 -0.26 16.11 10.40
C TYR A 19 -0.59 14.83 11.18
N TYR A 20 -0.60 13.68 10.50
CA TYR A 20 -0.80 12.38 11.15
C TYR A 20 0.28 12.09 12.21
N LEU A 21 1.54 12.45 11.96
CA LEU A 21 2.60 12.35 12.97
C LEU A 21 2.38 13.35 14.11
N ALA A 22 2.04 14.61 13.78
CA ALA A 22 1.79 15.65 14.76
C ALA A 22 0.64 15.30 15.73
N LYS A 23 -0.47 14.74 15.23
CA LYS A 23 -1.60 14.30 16.09
C LYS A 23 -1.25 13.12 17.02
N HIS A 24 -0.17 12.39 16.73
CA HIS A 24 0.34 11.31 17.60
C HIS A 24 1.55 11.76 18.44
N GLY A 25 1.91 13.05 18.40
CA GLY A 25 3.01 13.60 19.19
C GLY A 25 4.41 13.11 18.79
N VAL A 26 4.56 12.53 17.60
CA VAL A 26 5.85 12.01 17.10
C VAL A 26 6.43 12.90 16.01
N ARG A 27 7.72 12.72 15.74
CA ARG A 27 8.50 13.57 14.83
C ARG A 27 9.22 12.75 13.77
N TYR A 28 9.59 13.43 12.70
CA TYR A 28 10.40 12.87 11.63
C TYR A 28 11.88 12.67 12.02
N SER A 29 12.42 13.55 12.85
CA SER A 29 13.88 13.72 13.01
C SER A 29 14.53 12.89 14.12
N ASP A 30 13.76 12.34 15.04
CA ASP A 30 14.26 11.73 16.28
C ASP A 30 13.94 10.22 16.40
N GLY A 31 13.34 9.63 15.36
CA GLY A 31 12.97 8.22 15.34
C GLY A 31 11.73 7.86 16.16
N SER A 32 11.10 8.82 16.85
CA SER A 32 9.87 8.59 17.63
C SER A 32 8.71 8.05 16.78
N ALA A 33 8.69 8.39 15.48
CA ALA A 33 7.68 7.93 14.54
C ALA A 33 7.95 6.54 13.93
N ASN A 34 9.08 5.88 14.21
CA ASN A 34 9.48 4.66 13.49
C ASN A 34 8.45 3.52 13.64
N ASN A 35 8.07 3.19 14.88
CA ASN A 35 7.10 2.12 15.14
C ASN A 35 5.68 2.49 14.67
N LEU A 36 5.31 3.77 14.79
CA LEU A 36 4.01 4.25 14.28
C LEU A 36 3.96 4.09 12.76
N THR A 37 5.01 4.54 12.05
CA THR A 37 5.12 4.44 10.60
C THR A 37 5.07 2.98 10.16
N HIS A 38 5.80 2.09 10.83
CA HIS A 38 5.74 0.65 10.55
C HIS A 38 4.29 0.13 10.62
N LYS A 39 3.61 0.35 11.75
CA LYS A 39 2.22 -0.11 11.95
C LYS A 39 1.26 0.48 10.93
N THR A 40 1.40 1.77 10.60
CA THR A 40 0.54 2.45 9.64
C THR A 40 0.69 1.87 8.24
N PHE A 41 1.92 1.68 7.76
CA PHE A 41 2.17 1.19 6.40
C PHE A 41 1.98 -0.32 6.27
N GLU A 42 2.21 -1.09 7.33
CA GLU A 42 1.80 -2.50 7.41
C GLU A 42 0.30 -2.64 7.18
N ALA A 43 -0.53 -1.87 7.90
CA ALA A 43 -1.98 -1.91 7.75
C ALA A 43 -2.43 -1.49 6.34
N ILE A 44 -1.87 -0.40 5.81
CA ILE A 44 -2.18 0.06 4.45
C ILE A 44 -1.89 -1.05 3.43
N GLN A 45 -0.68 -1.58 3.44
CA GLN A 45 -0.27 -2.57 2.44
C GLN A 45 -1.04 -3.88 2.60
N TYR A 46 -1.28 -4.32 3.83
CA TYR A 46 -2.10 -5.52 4.11
C TYR A 46 -3.50 -5.37 3.50
N TYR A 47 -4.19 -4.26 3.76
CA TYR A 47 -5.54 -4.07 3.24
C TYR A 47 -5.59 -3.85 1.73
N LEU A 48 -4.57 -3.23 1.13
CA LEU A 48 -4.46 -3.11 -0.33
C LEU A 48 -4.31 -4.48 -1.00
N LEU A 49 -3.40 -5.32 -0.48
CA LEU A 49 -3.18 -6.67 -1.01
C LEU A 49 -4.42 -7.55 -0.80
N LYS A 50 -5.05 -7.46 0.38
CA LYS A 50 -6.28 -8.19 0.66
C LYS A 50 -7.39 -7.79 -0.33
N ALA A 51 -7.61 -6.49 -0.56
CA ALA A 51 -8.60 -6.02 -1.50
C ALA A 51 -8.32 -6.50 -2.94
N SER A 52 -7.07 -6.42 -3.40
CA SER A 52 -6.68 -6.92 -4.72
C SER A 52 -6.82 -8.43 -4.84
N ASN A 53 -6.62 -9.19 -3.75
CA ASN A 53 -6.81 -10.63 -3.72
C ASN A 53 -8.30 -11.01 -3.85
N GLU A 54 -9.19 -10.32 -3.13
CA GLU A 54 -10.63 -10.52 -3.28
C GLU A 54 -11.11 -10.17 -4.70
N LEU A 55 -10.61 -9.08 -5.27
CA LEU A 55 -10.91 -8.70 -6.65
C LEU A 55 -10.42 -9.76 -7.66
N ALA A 56 -9.27 -10.39 -7.41
CA ALA A 56 -8.77 -11.47 -8.23
C ALA A 56 -9.61 -12.76 -8.12
N LYS A 57 -10.19 -13.04 -6.94
CA LYS A 57 -11.15 -14.15 -6.78
C LYS A 57 -12.45 -13.90 -7.55
N GLU A 58 -12.90 -12.66 -7.61
CA GLU A 58 -14.13 -12.27 -8.31
C GLU A 58 -13.95 -12.18 -9.83
N GLN A 59 -12.87 -11.56 -10.31
CA GLN A 59 -12.70 -11.16 -11.72
C GLN A 59 -11.47 -11.78 -12.40
N GLY A 60 -10.71 -12.61 -11.69
CA GLY A 60 -9.45 -13.19 -12.15
C GLY A 60 -8.23 -12.29 -11.87
N ALA A 61 -7.08 -12.93 -11.65
CA ALA A 61 -5.79 -12.25 -11.52
C ALA A 61 -5.39 -11.53 -12.83
N CYS A 62 -4.46 -10.57 -12.74
CA CYS A 62 -3.93 -9.95 -13.95
C CYS A 62 -3.14 -10.96 -14.81
N PRO A 63 -3.14 -10.84 -16.14
CA PRO A 63 -2.55 -11.84 -17.04
C PRO A 63 -1.09 -12.20 -16.75
N TRP A 64 -0.29 -11.27 -16.24
CA TRP A 64 1.14 -11.46 -15.97
C TRP A 64 1.45 -11.54 -14.46
N PHE A 65 0.48 -11.97 -13.64
CA PHE A 65 0.68 -12.10 -12.20
C PHE A 65 1.78 -13.12 -11.84
N ASN A 66 1.96 -14.17 -12.64
CA ASN A 66 3.00 -15.18 -12.48
C ASN A 66 4.44 -14.64 -12.61
N GLU A 67 4.61 -13.40 -13.04
CA GLU A 67 5.92 -12.74 -13.14
C GLU A 67 6.26 -11.90 -11.89
N THR A 68 5.41 -11.91 -10.86
CA THR A 68 5.72 -11.23 -9.58
C THR A 68 6.49 -12.19 -8.67
N THR A 69 7.79 -11.98 -8.50
CA THR A 69 8.64 -12.62 -7.47
C THR A 69 8.75 -11.78 -6.22
#